data_AF-A0A815XKT7-F1
#
_entry.id   AF-A0A815XKT7-F1
#
_cell.length_a   1.000
_cell.length_b   1.000
_cell.length_c   1.000
_cell.angle_alpha   90.00
_cell.angle_beta   90.00
_cell.angle_gamma   90.00
#
_symmetry.space_group_name_H-M   'P 1'
#
loop_
_entity.id
_entity.type
_entity.pdbx_description
1 polymer ?
#
loop_
_entity_poly.entity_id
_entity_poly.type
_entity_poly.pdbx_seq_one_letter_code
_entity_poly.pdbx_strand_id
1 'polypeptide(L)'
;MTSFDPHCTRLSANTSADSNGACPHCHQPIKQRESAGDFQTTLDKLFPNAYRLEEFVFETKQTLVPKGFYPHVNTLVCVGLCRDEITSPFEEEIEAMWGQA
;
A
#
# COMPACT_ATOMS: atom_id res chain seq x y z
N MET A 1 -27.62 10.94 26.49
CA MET A 1 -26.96 11.65 25.37
C MET A 1 -25.47 11.73 25.69
N THR A 2 -24.69 10.71 25.30
CA THR A 2 -23.23 10.73 25.46
C THR A 2 -22.63 11.36 24.21
N SER A 3 -22.03 12.54 24.38
CA SER A 3 -21.31 13.29 23.36
C SER A 3 -20.15 12.45 22.82
N PHE A 4 -20.21 12.07 21.54
CA PHE A 4 -19.10 11.45 20.82
C PHE A 4 -18.12 12.56 20.43
N ASP A 5 -16.95 12.60 21.07
CA ASP A 5 -15.90 13.57 20.76
C ASP A 5 -14.92 12.94 19.73
N PRO A 6 -14.91 13.37 18.45
CA PRO A 6 -14.16 12.74 17.37
C PRO A 6 -12.64 12.92 17.49
N HIS A 7 -12.15 13.72 18.45
CA HIS A 7 -10.73 13.95 18.66
C HIS A 7 -9.97 12.76 19.27
N CYS A 8 -10.65 11.84 19.98
CA CYS A 8 -9.96 10.72 20.66
C CYS A 8 -9.69 9.51 19.75
N THR A 9 -10.20 9.48 18.50
CA THR A 9 -10.10 8.31 17.60
C THR A 9 -8.83 8.29 16.72
N ARG A 10 -8.01 9.35 16.74
CA ARG A 10 -6.85 9.54 15.84
C ARG A 10 -5.48 9.53 16.51
N LEU A 11 -5.37 9.16 17.79
CA LEU A 11 -4.05 9.06 18.43
C LEU A 11 -3.36 7.78 17.95
N SER A 12 -2.48 7.95 16.95
CA SER A 12 -1.54 6.95 16.51
C SER A 12 -0.46 6.71 17.58
N ALA A 13 0.21 5.57 17.46
CA ALA A 13 1.11 4.92 18.41
C ALA A 13 2.31 5.74 18.93
N ASN A 14 2.48 7.01 18.54
CA ASN A 14 3.65 7.83 18.87
C ASN A 14 3.36 9.01 19.81
N THR A 15 2.15 9.15 20.31
CA THR A 15 1.84 10.16 21.33
C THR A 15 2.08 9.54 22.69
N SER A 16 3.05 10.06 23.44
CA SER A 16 3.45 9.61 24.77
C SER A 16 2.22 9.33 25.64
N ALA A 17 1.89 8.05 25.77
CA ALA A 17 0.91 7.58 26.71
C ALA A 17 1.36 8.02 28.10
N ASP A 18 0.42 8.53 28.90
CA ASP A 18 0.67 8.75 30.32
C ASP A 18 1.06 7.41 30.96
N SER A 19 1.75 7.40 32.09
CA SER A 19 2.31 6.19 32.73
C SER A 19 1.28 5.07 33.00
N ASN A 20 -0.02 5.38 32.88
CA ASN A 20 -1.16 4.47 33.03
C ASN A 20 -1.82 4.01 31.71
N GLY A 21 -1.27 4.32 30.52
CA GLY A 21 -1.81 3.83 29.23
C GLY A 21 -3.16 4.44 28.81
N ALA A 22 -3.55 5.56 29.42
CA ALA A 22 -4.78 6.28 29.11
C ALA A 22 -4.51 7.47 28.17
N CYS A 23 -5.49 7.84 27.34
CA CYS A 23 -5.38 9.04 26.52
C CYS A 23 -5.28 10.29 27.43
N PRO A 24 -4.30 11.19 27.23
CA PRO A 24 -4.14 12.38 28.07
C PRO A 24 -5.26 13.42 27.89
N HIS A 25 -6.10 13.30 26.86
CA HIS A 25 -7.19 14.23 26.58
C HIS A 25 -8.55 13.75 27.08
N CYS A 26 -8.84 12.45 26.97
CA CYS A 26 -10.15 11.89 27.34
C CYS A 26 -10.08 10.92 28.53
N HIS A 27 -8.88 10.65 29.08
CA HIS A 27 -8.58 9.70 30.16
C HIS A 27 -9.15 8.28 29.98
N GLN A 28 -9.64 7.97 28.78
CA GLN A 28 -10.13 6.64 28.45
C GLN A 28 -8.94 5.71 28.16
N PRO A 29 -9.05 4.42 28.52
CA PRO A 29 -8.04 3.43 28.17
C PRO A 29 -7.90 3.36 26.65
N ILE A 30 -6.67 3.47 26.15
CA ILE A 30 -6.39 3.30 24.73
C ILE A 30 -6.67 1.85 24.39
N LYS A 31 -7.77 1.59 23.67
CA LYS A 31 -8.05 0.25 23.14
C LYS A 31 -6.94 -0.08 22.16
N GLN A 32 -6.11 -1.06 22.49
CA GLN A 32 -5.22 -1.65 21.51
C GLN A 32 -6.08 -2.10 20.34
N ARG A 33 -5.75 -1.60 19.14
CA ARG A 33 -6.34 -2.15 17.92
C ARG A 33 -5.96 -3.62 17.90
N GLU A 34 -6.96 -4.49 18.01
CA GLU A 34 -6.80 -5.92 17.73
C GLU A 34 -6.03 -6.02 16.41
N SER A 35 -4.92 -6.77 16.41
CA SER A 35 -4.08 -6.93 15.25
C SER A 35 -4.97 -7.33 14.09
N ALA A 36 -5.09 -6.46 13.09
CA ALA A 36 -5.79 -6.78 11.86
C ALA A 36 -5.26 -8.13 11.38
N GLY A 37 -6.16 -9.02 10.96
CA GLY A 37 -5.79 -10.36 10.53
C GLY A 37 -4.66 -10.34 9.49
N ASP A 38 -4.03 -11.50 9.28
CA ASP A 38 -2.94 -11.66 8.33
C ASP A 38 -3.22 -10.93 6.99
N PHE A 39 -2.26 -10.11 6.56
CA PHE A 39 -2.39 -9.27 5.38
C PHE A 39 -2.72 -10.12 4.16
N GLN A 40 -2.04 -11.25 4.00
CA GLN A 40 -2.23 -12.14 2.86
C GLN A 40 -3.64 -12.72 2.86
N THR A 41 -4.13 -13.18 4.02
CA THR A 41 -5.51 -13.66 4.16
C THR A 41 -6.55 -12.61 3.77
N THR A 42 -6.32 -11.35 4.13
CA THR A 42 -7.21 -10.24 3.77
C THR A 42 -7.11 -9.89 2.29
N LEU A 43 -5.89 -9.87 1.74
CA LEU A 43 -5.62 -9.61 0.34
C LEU A 43 -6.29 -10.66 -0.56
N ASP A 44 -6.07 -11.94 -0.28
CA ASP A 44 -6.62 -13.06 -1.06
C ASP A 44 -8.14 -13.07 -1.04
N LYS A 45 -8.73 -12.69 0.10
CA LYS A 45 -10.18 -12.62 0.26
C LYS A 45 -10.80 -11.47 -0.52
N LEU A 46 -10.17 -10.29 -0.53
CA LEU A 46 -10.75 -9.07 -1.11
C LEU A 46 -10.36 -8.84 -2.57
N PHE A 47 -9.16 -9.27 -2.95
CA PHE A 47 -8.58 -9.09 -4.28
C PHE A 47 -8.06 -10.43 -4.80
N PRO A 48 -8.96 -11.40 -5.09
CA PRO A 48 -8.54 -12.68 -5.62
C PRO A 48 -7.82 -12.48 -6.95
N ASN A 49 -6.67 -13.14 -7.10
CA ASN A 49 -5.74 -13.00 -8.25
C ASN A 49 -4.96 -11.67 -8.29
N ALA A 50 -4.82 -10.97 -7.16
CA ALA A 50 -3.85 -9.89 -7.06
C ALA A 50 -2.45 -10.44 -7.38
N TYR A 51 -1.80 -9.85 -8.38
CA TYR A 51 -0.41 -10.15 -8.69
C TYR A 51 0.51 -9.52 -7.66
N ARG A 52 1.63 -10.18 -7.38
CA ARG A 52 2.78 -9.48 -6.84
C ARG A 52 3.33 -8.54 -7.89
N LEU A 53 3.98 -7.48 -7.45
CA LEU A 53 4.54 -6.44 -8.31
C LEU A 53 5.47 -7.03 -9.37
N GLU A 54 6.39 -7.92 -8.97
CA GLU A 54 7.39 -8.51 -9.87
C GLU A 54 6.72 -9.46 -10.87
N GLU A 55 5.72 -10.21 -10.41
CA GLU A 55 4.94 -11.12 -11.25
C GLU A 55 4.16 -10.34 -12.31
N PHE A 56 3.50 -9.24 -11.92
CA PHE A 56 2.79 -8.38 -12.86
C PHE A 56 3.72 -7.87 -13.96
N VAL A 57 4.86 -7.29 -13.59
CA VAL A 57 5.81 -6.73 -14.56
C VAL A 57 6.38 -7.83 -15.47
N PHE A 58 6.69 -9.01 -14.93
CA PHE A 58 7.12 -10.16 -15.73
C PHE A 58 6.05 -10.63 -16.73
N GLU A 59 4.80 -10.77 -16.30
CA GLU A 59 3.69 -11.21 -17.16
C GLU A 59 3.41 -10.22 -18.29
N THR A 60 3.55 -8.91 -18.05
CA THR A 60 3.42 -7.91 -19.11
C THR A 60 4.45 -8.15 -20.22
N LYS A 61 5.70 -8.44 -19.86
CA LYS A 61 6.78 -8.71 -20.82
C LYS A 61 6.53 -10.00 -21.59
N GLN A 62 6.16 -11.08 -20.91
CA GLN A 62 5.80 -12.35 -21.55
C GLN A 62 4.67 -12.19 -22.56
N THR A 63 3.70 -11.34 -22.24
CA THR A 63 2.53 -11.11 -23.09
C THR A 63 2.83 -10.21 -24.30
N LEU A 64 3.66 -9.18 -24.12
CA LEU A 64 3.84 -8.12 -25.10
C LEU A 64 5.04 -8.34 -26.04
N VAL A 65 6.10 -9.01 -25.60
CA VAL A 65 7.27 -9.32 -26.46
C VAL A 65 6.89 -10.12 -27.71
N PRO A 66 6.06 -11.19 -27.64
CA PRO A 66 5.60 -11.91 -28.82
C PRO A 66 4.78 -11.06 -29.80
N LYS A 67 4.27 -9.91 -29.34
CA LYS A 67 3.49 -8.95 -30.14
C LYS A 67 4.37 -7.82 -30.73
N GLY A 68 5.68 -7.88 -30.53
CA GLY A 68 6.64 -6.94 -31.09
C GLY A 68 6.97 -5.73 -30.21
N PHE A 69 6.58 -5.74 -28.93
CA PHE A 69 6.96 -4.72 -27.96
C PHE A 69 8.22 -5.16 -27.21
N TYR A 70 9.35 -4.57 -27.56
CA TYR A 70 10.64 -4.89 -26.97
C TYR A 70 11.07 -3.78 -26.00
N PRO A 71 11.35 -4.13 -24.72
CA PRO A 71 11.93 -3.22 -23.75
C PRO A 71 13.17 -2.50 -24.27
N HIS A 72 13.33 -1.22 -23.95
CA HIS A 72 14.49 -0.39 -24.32
C HIS A 72 14.81 -0.28 -25.82
N VAL A 73 13.95 -0.79 -26.71
CA VAL A 73 14.18 -0.77 -28.16
C VAL A 73 13.12 0.05 -28.88
N ASN A 74 11.84 -0.32 -28.73
CA ASN A 74 10.74 0.26 -29.51
C ASN A 74 9.46 0.46 -28.70
N THR A 75 9.57 0.47 -27.38
CA THR A 75 8.42 0.61 -26.48
C THR A 75 8.65 1.82 -25.58
N LEU A 76 7.72 2.77 -25.62
CA LEU A 76 7.62 3.85 -24.65
C LEU A 76 6.57 3.46 -23.62
N VAL A 77 6.94 3.50 -22.35
CA VAL A 77 6.02 3.21 -21.24
C VAL A 77 5.52 4.52 -20.66
N CYS A 78 4.24 4.53 -20.29
CA CYS A 78 3.62 5.64 -19.58
C CYS A 78 2.92 5.06 -18.36
N VAL A 79 3.22 5.57 -17.17
CA VAL A 79 2.60 5.11 -15.91
C VAL A 79 1.74 6.23 -15.31
N GLY A 80 0.55 5.87 -14.83
CA GLY A 80 -0.37 6.78 -14.14
C GLY A 80 -0.64 6.29 -12.73
N LEU A 81 0.12 6.77 -11.74
CA LEU A 81 0.01 6.37 -10.34
C LEU A 81 -0.47 7.53 -9.46
N CYS A 82 -0.78 7.20 -8.20
CA CYS A 82 -0.87 8.24 -7.17
C CYS A 82 0.48 8.95 -7.04
N ARG A 83 0.47 10.19 -6.54
CA ARG A 83 1.70 10.96 -6.27
C ARG A 83 2.36 10.59 -4.93
N ASP A 84 1.80 9.60 -4.23
CA ASP A 84 2.25 9.14 -2.93
C ASP A 84 3.48 8.24 -3.12
N GLU A 85 4.46 8.36 -2.23
CA GLU A 85 5.70 7.58 -2.28
C GLU A 85 5.48 6.06 -2.21
N ILE A 86 4.33 5.63 -1.69
CA ILE A 86 4.01 4.20 -1.60
C ILE A 86 3.95 3.53 -2.98
N THR A 87 3.78 4.30 -4.07
CA THR A 87 3.75 3.77 -5.42
C THR A 87 5.11 3.75 -6.12
N SER A 88 6.15 4.38 -5.56
CA SER A 88 7.49 4.45 -6.15
C SER A 88 8.09 3.08 -6.48
N PRO A 89 7.96 2.02 -5.64
CA PRO A 89 8.49 0.71 -5.99
C PRO A 89 7.91 0.13 -7.29
N PHE A 90 6.68 0.48 -7.64
CA PHE A 90 6.04 0.02 -8.87
C PHE A 90 6.58 0.74 -10.12
N GLU A 91 6.84 2.05 -9.99
CA GLU A 91 7.49 2.85 -11.03
C GLU A 91 8.91 2.34 -11.28
N GLU A 92 9.71 2.14 -10.23
CA GLU A 92 11.09 1.65 -10.31
C GLU A 92 11.19 0.29 -11.02
N GLU A 93 10.27 -0.65 -10.72
CA GLU A 93 10.28 -1.97 -11.37
C GLU A 93 9.86 -1.90 -12.84
N ILE A 94 8.89 -1.03 -13.18
CA ILE A 94 8.53 -0.79 -14.58
C ILE A 94 9.72 -0.22 -15.33
N GLU A 95 10.43 0.77 -14.77
CA GLU A 95 11.62 1.36 -15.38
C GLU A 95 12.73 0.34 -15.59
N ALA A 96 12.97 -0.51 -14.58
CA ALA A 96 13.98 -1.56 -14.63
C ALA A 96 13.68 -2.59 -15.73
N MET A 97 12.41 -2.92 -15.96
CA MET A 97 12.02 -3.95 -16.93
C MET A 97 11.84 -3.42 -18.35
N TRP A 98 11.25 -2.23 -18.50
CA TRP A 98 10.79 -1.69 -19.77
C TRP A 98 11.63 -0.51 -20.29
N GLY A 99 12.35 0.17 -19.40
CA GLY A 99 13.06 1.42 -19.67
C GLY A 99 12.38 2.62 -19.03
N GLN A 100 13.07 3.75 -19.08
CA GLN A 100 12.65 5.00 -18.45
C GLN A 100 11.17 5.31 -18.76
N ALA A 101 10.40 5.54 -17.71
CA ALA A 101 8.93 5.61 -17.74
C ALA A 101 8.40 6.99 -17.33
#